data_AF-A0A820NEX0-F1
#
_entry.id   AF-A0A820NEX0-F1
#
_cell.length_a   1.000
_cell.length_b   1.000
_cell.length_c   1.000
_cell.angle_alpha   90.00
_cell.angle_beta   90.00
_cell.angle_gamma   90.00
#
_symmetry.space_group_name_H-M   'P 1'
#
loop_
_entity.id
_entity.type
_entity.pdbx_description
1 polymer ?
#
loop_
_entity_poly.entity_id
_entity_poly.type
_entity_poly.pdbx_seq_one_letter_code
_entity_poly.pdbx_strand_id
1 'polypeptide(L)'
;MHIDVQIKYQNAFLRELIEMTCEDIKIDDEEILQDLFYKPDNQTFTYNALFHSSFKTIHIRQYIIDRLLTQSISWEDIGMRWDELLAWSHHTNQQRVVAHNVWARIREVSSKQFEIDKLINTENDKMQEKLKIIEIIPSCLDIYCSDATDKQHYKDLLQNIANSFTEKIVRTVVIPNEIDQFVPIAKRLDPYSKSTVWHLFRQQPLTLLPSATDTNVEEMPNPTTCHGLLTQADKTFDLFTAQLNDICTNWKTLSVSSWIHLFPDKRYIDYDLGILEPLLDAVVTPILKQILDFWTGRENLMCLCQGIVSLLTYLKVPIDDETHLLFDSIEQLDKTKTGDDFYKVCENFYKNYSNKYLPQILNLIGRYKASDELITFLHSLAATDADNLLEAVNDWDETLISTKTVLDLVLIKTFLDRVYTKIDLLRKKQPIPDEIHRVILCFEEVQKDDEFKSIIQYFESCSKLLSSIKRVYMDLTNKERSKRRRIFDIVQKVCFGFVRLPVNTHGRIEYRFDVFIKEQAMYYADLSELCDRARLIEYSSNSTNKMKKDSEQEIRELRFFVGMVAVIETILTNLTSLNMTSHPFVLDFLSPKTEFTCIAGNYQK
;
A
#
# COMPACT_ATOMS: atom_id res chain seq x y z
N MET A 1 -58.02 -19.40 -14.59
CA MET A 1 -59.48 -19.50 -14.78
C MET A 1 -59.75 -19.09 -16.22
N HIS A 2 -60.15 -20.05 -17.05
CA HIS A 2 -60.47 -19.85 -18.47
C HIS A 2 -61.62 -18.83 -18.61
N ILE A 3 -61.38 -17.78 -19.38
CA ILE A 3 -62.43 -17.11 -20.14
C ILE A 3 -61.90 -17.01 -21.58
N ASP A 4 -62.02 -18.14 -22.28
CA ASP A 4 -62.26 -18.13 -23.71
C ASP A 4 -63.61 -17.44 -23.93
N VAL A 5 -63.59 -16.22 -24.47
CA VAL A 5 -64.74 -15.67 -25.18
C VAL A 5 -64.23 -15.15 -26.51
N GLN A 6 -64.44 -15.96 -27.53
CA GLN A 6 -64.62 -15.50 -28.90
C GLN A 6 -65.71 -14.42 -28.92
N ILE A 7 -65.34 -13.14 -28.92
CA ILE A 7 -66.25 -12.07 -29.37
C ILE A 7 -66.12 -11.96 -30.89
N LYS A 8 -66.75 -12.91 -31.56
CA LYS A 8 -67.22 -12.77 -32.95
C LYS A 8 -68.51 -11.92 -32.86
N TYR A 9 -68.62 -10.90 -33.69
CA TYR A 9 -69.60 -9.79 -33.68
C TYR A 9 -69.15 -8.54 -32.88
N GLN A 10 -68.39 -7.68 -33.55
CA GLN A 10 -68.36 -6.25 -33.22
C GLN A 10 -69.79 -5.71 -33.38
N ASN A 11 -70.36 -5.20 -32.29
CA ASN A 11 -71.64 -4.52 -32.30
C ASN A 11 -71.55 -3.31 -33.27
N ALA A 12 -72.34 -3.30 -34.35
CA ALA A 12 -72.29 -2.26 -35.38
C ALA A 12 -72.49 -0.85 -34.79
N PHE A 13 -73.37 -0.72 -33.79
CA PHE A 13 -73.60 0.51 -33.06
C PHE A 13 -72.38 0.98 -32.25
N LEU A 14 -71.66 0.05 -31.61
CA LEU A 14 -70.42 0.35 -30.90
C LEU A 14 -69.34 0.83 -31.88
N ARG A 15 -69.28 0.24 -33.07
CA ARG A 15 -68.33 0.64 -34.12
C ARG A 15 -68.65 2.03 -34.67
N GLU A 16 -69.92 2.33 -34.97
CA GLU A 16 -70.37 3.67 -35.38
C GLU A 16 -70.12 4.73 -34.30
N LEU A 17 -70.32 4.40 -33.01
CA LEU A 17 -70.00 5.29 -31.89
C LEU A 17 -68.50 5.58 -31.79
N ILE A 18 -67.65 4.56 -31.90
CA ILE A 18 -66.19 4.72 -31.88
C ILE A 18 -65.74 5.53 -33.11
N GLU A 19 -66.32 5.29 -34.28
CA GLU A 19 -66.02 6.02 -35.51
C GLU A 19 -66.39 7.51 -35.39
N MET A 20 -67.63 7.82 -34.97
CA MET A 20 -68.07 9.20 -34.72
C MET A 20 -67.22 9.91 -33.64
N THR A 21 -66.87 9.22 -32.55
CA THR A 21 -66.03 9.82 -31.50
C THR A 21 -64.58 10.02 -31.95
N CYS A 22 -64.07 9.20 -32.88
CA CYS A 22 -62.73 9.36 -33.44
C CYS A 22 -62.65 10.47 -34.51
N GLU A 23 -63.75 10.81 -35.18
CA GLU A 23 -63.78 11.91 -36.16
C GLU A 23 -63.43 13.27 -35.54
N ASP A 24 -63.73 13.46 -34.26
CA ASP A 24 -63.44 14.69 -33.51
C ASP A 24 -62.04 14.70 -32.86
N ILE A 25 -61.32 13.57 -32.83
CA ILE A 25 -59.99 13.46 -32.21
C ILE A 25 -58.93 13.95 -33.20
N LYS A 26 -58.20 15.00 -32.83
CA LYS A 26 -57.03 15.49 -33.55
C LYS A 26 -55.77 15.01 -32.83
N ILE A 27 -55.08 14.03 -33.41
CA ILE A 27 -53.73 13.66 -32.99
C ILE A 27 -52.75 14.38 -33.90
N ASP A 28 -51.80 15.10 -33.33
CA ASP A 28 -50.72 15.71 -34.09
C ASP A 28 -49.56 14.72 -34.33
N ASP A 29 -48.69 15.04 -35.29
CA ASP A 29 -47.58 14.16 -35.67
C ASP A 29 -46.53 14.05 -34.54
N GLU A 30 -46.41 15.06 -33.68
CA GLU A 30 -45.48 15.07 -32.54
C GLU A 30 -45.95 14.14 -31.42
N GLU A 31 -47.26 14.13 -31.12
CA GLU A 31 -47.92 13.27 -30.14
C GLU A 31 -47.80 11.79 -30.56
N ILE A 32 -47.93 11.49 -31.85
CA ILE A 32 -47.71 10.14 -32.38
C ILE A 32 -46.28 9.66 -32.08
N LEU A 33 -45.28 10.49 -32.39
CA LEU A 33 -43.88 10.13 -32.13
C LEU A 33 -43.56 10.12 -30.64
N GLN A 34 -44.18 11.01 -29.86
CA GLN A 34 -44.00 11.06 -28.41
C GLN A 34 -44.50 9.77 -27.75
N ASP A 35 -45.70 9.33 -28.10
CA ASP A 35 -46.36 8.16 -27.51
C ASP A 35 -45.79 6.82 -27.99
N LEU A 36 -45.21 6.78 -29.20
CA LEU A 36 -44.79 5.53 -29.82
C LEU A 36 -43.28 5.38 -30.02
N PHE A 37 -42.52 6.48 -29.96
CA PHE A 37 -41.07 6.47 -30.13
C PHE A 37 -40.30 7.12 -28.97
N TYR A 38 -40.59 8.35 -28.54
CA TYR A 38 -39.78 9.02 -27.51
C TYR A 38 -40.10 8.56 -26.08
N LYS A 39 -41.36 8.25 -25.79
CA LYS A 39 -41.84 7.72 -24.49
C LYS A 39 -42.85 6.60 -24.72
N PRO A 40 -42.43 5.47 -25.30
CA PRO A 40 -43.34 4.42 -25.74
C PRO A 40 -44.07 3.78 -24.55
N ASP A 41 -45.39 3.93 -24.50
CA ASP A 41 -46.24 3.37 -23.44
C ASP A 41 -47.47 2.69 -24.06
N ASN A 42 -47.78 1.48 -23.57
CA ASN A 42 -48.90 0.68 -24.04
C ASN A 42 -50.27 1.18 -23.54
N GLN A 43 -50.29 2.16 -22.63
CA GLN A 43 -51.51 2.77 -22.11
C GLN A 43 -51.96 3.99 -22.91
N THR A 44 -51.13 4.50 -23.82
CA THR A 44 -51.46 5.68 -24.63
C THR A 44 -52.63 5.43 -25.58
N PHE A 45 -53.36 6.49 -25.90
CA PHE A 45 -54.43 6.40 -26.91
C PHE A 45 -53.86 5.98 -28.26
N THR A 46 -52.71 6.54 -28.65
CA THR A 46 -52.03 6.25 -29.92
C THR A 46 -51.63 4.77 -30.04
N TYR A 47 -51.10 4.17 -28.97
CA TYR A 47 -50.79 2.74 -28.96
C TYR A 47 -52.07 1.89 -29.07
N ASN A 48 -53.11 2.23 -28.31
CA ASN A 48 -54.37 1.50 -28.34
C ASN A 48 -55.09 1.61 -29.70
N ALA A 49 -55.04 2.77 -30.34
CA ALA A 49 -55.54 2.98 -31.69
C ALA A 49 -54.82 2.10 -32.73
N LEU A 50 -53.53 1.80 -32.52
CA LEU A 50 -52.73 0.96 -33.41
C LEU A 50 -53.02 -0.55 -33.25
N PHE A 51 -53.20 -1.02 -32.01
CA PHE A 51 -53.26 -2.46 -31.67
C PHE A 51 -54.66 -3.00 -31.35
N HIS A 52 -55.59 -2.19 -30.84
CA HIS A 52 -56.89 -2.68 -30.39
C HIS A 52 -57.84 -2.98 -31.57
N SER A 53 -58.57 -4.09 -31.49
CA SER A 53 -59.37 -4.63 -32.60
C SER A 53 -60.49 -3.69 -33.08
N SER A 54 -61.05 -2.89 -32.16
CA SER A 54 -62.09 -1.89 -32.48
C SER A 54 -61.65 -0.81 -33.46
N PHE A 55 -60.36 -0.49 -33.53
CA PHE A 55 -59.82 0.55 -34.41
C PHE A 55 -59.37 0.00 -35.77
N LYS A 56 -59.54 -1.31 -36.02
CA LYS A 56 -58.95 -1.98 -37.19
C LYS A 56 -59.32 -1.34 -38.53
N THR A 57 -60.54 -0.80 -38.65
CA THR A 57 -61.09 -0.20 -39.87
C THR A 57 -61.25 1.31 -39.79
N ILE A 58 -60.80 1.95 -38.72
CA ILE A 58 -61.02 3.37 -38.46
C ILE A 58 -59.88 4.19 -39.08
N HIS A 59 -60.21 5.34 -39.67
CA HIS A 59 -59.25 6.21 -40.35
C HIS A 59 -58.04 6.62 -39.50
N ILE A 60 -58.24 6.84 -38.19
CA ILE A 60 -57.16 7.25 -37.26
C ILE A 60 -56.02 6.23 -37.17
N ARG A 61 -56.34 4.93 -37.30
CA ARG A 61 -55.33 3.87 -37.30
C ARG A 61 -54.48 3.92 -38.56
N GLN A 62 -55.10 4.15 -39.72
CA GLN A 62 -54.37 4.30 -40.97
C GLN A 62 -53.51 5.57 -40.95
N TYR A 63 -54.04 6.67 -40.39
CA TYR A 63 -53.30 7.91 -40.19
C TYR A 63 -52.01 7.69 -39.39
N ILE A 64 -52.08 7.04 -38.23
CA ILE A 64 -50.90 6.71 -37.40
C ILE A 64 -49.88 5.87 -38.18
N ILE A 65 -50.35 4.87 -38.93
CA ILE A 65 -49.48 3.98 -39.74
C ILE A 65 -48.77 4.77 -40.83
N ASP A 66 -49.50 5.60 -41.59
CA ASP A 66 -48.94 6.39 -42.68
C ASP A 66 -47.91 7.42 -42.16
N ARG A 67 -48.14 8.00 -40.98
CA ARG A 67 -47.18 8.91 -40.32
C ARG A 67 -45.91 8.20 -39.89
N LEU A 68 -46.02 7.05 -39.23
CA LEU A 68 -44.84 6.27 -38.83
C LEU A 68 -44.04 5.75 -40.03
N LEU A 69 -44.73 5.38 -41.13
CA LEU A 69 -44.07 5.00 -42.38
C LEU A 69 -43.33 6.17 -43.02
N THR A 70 -43.95 7.35 -43.02
CA THR A 70 -43.31 8.58 -43.53
C THR A 70 -42.05 8.89 -42.71
N GLN A 71 -42.13 8.77 -41.38
CA GLN A 71 -40.98 8.96 -40.51
C GLN A 71 -39.86 7.93 -40.78
N SER A 72 -40.20 6.64 -40.92
CA SER A 72 -39.20 5.61 -41.19
C SER A 72 -38.48 5.84 -42.52
N ILE A 73 -39.21 6.25 -43.56
CA ILE A 73 -38.63 6.58 -44.88
C ILE A 73 -37.70 7.79 -44.75
N SER A 74 -38.12 8.81 -43.99
CA SER A 74 -37.28 9.98 -43.71
C SER A 74 -35.97 9.60 -43.00
N TRP A 75 -36.01 8.69 -42.02
CA TRP A 75 -34.80 8.23 -41.35
C TRP A 75 -33.90 7.39 -42.26
N GLU A 76 -34.45 6.58 -43.16
CA GLU A 76 -33.67 5.84 -44.15
C GLU A 76 -32.97 6.78 -45.14
N ASP A 77 -33.71 7.75 -45.68
CA ASP A 77 -33.25 8.64 -46.73
C ASP A 77 -32.28 9.70 -46.17
N ILE A 78 -32.73 10.44 -45.16
CA ILE A 78 -32.05 11.66 -44.68
C ILE A 78 -31.19 11.36 -43.44
N GLY A 79 -31.55 10.37 -42.63
CA GLY A 79 -30.88 10.01 -41.39
C GLY A 79 -31.62 10.49 -40.14
N MET A 80 -31.11 10.11 -38.96
CA MET A 80 -31.71 10.45 -37.66
C MET A 80 -31.02 11.65 -37.01
N ARG A 81 -31.73 12.36 -36.14
CA ARG A 81 -31.18 13.40 -35.26
C ARG A 81 -30.53 12.78 -34.02
N TRP A 82 -29.70 13.55 -33.34
CA TRP A 82 -29.03 13.10 -32.13
C TRP A 82 -30.00 12.83 -30.97
N ASP A 83 -30.99 13.70 -30.77
CA ASP A 83 -32.01 13.55 -29.73
C ASP A 83 -32.87 12.28 -29.93
N GLU A 84 -33.14 11.91 -31.19
CA GLU A 84 -33.82 10.65 -31.54
C GLU A 84 -33.00 9.42 -31.17
N LEU A 85 -31.70 9.42 -31.47
CA LEU A 85 -30.78 8.33 -31.08
C LEU A 85 -30.65 8.23 -29.55
N LEU A 86 -30.57 9.37 -28.88
CA LEU A 86 -30.47 9.47 -27.43
C LEU A 86 -31.74 8.95 -26.75
N ALA A 87 -32.92 9.29 -27.27
CA ALA A 87 -34.19 8.76 -26.76
C ALA A 87 -34.20 7.23 -26.80
N TRP A 88 -33.81 6.66 -27.94
CA TRP A 88 -33.73 5.21 -28.11
C TRP A 88 -32.77 4.53 -27.13
N SER A 89 -31.58 5.10 -26.91
CA SER A 89 -30.61 4.52 -25.97
C SER A 89 -31.13 4.50 -24.54
N HIS A 90 -31.94 5.50 -24.15
CA HIS A 90 -32.48 5.66 -22.80
C HIS A 90 -33.77 4.89 -22.54
N HIS A 91 -34.34 4.19 -23.53
CA HIS A 91 -35.51 3.36 -23.32
C HIS A 91 -35.27 2.27 -22.27
N THR A 92 -36.20 2.17 -21.31
CA THR A 92 -36.29 1.03 -20.39
C THR A 92 -36.63 -0.26 -21.14
N ASN A 93 -36.40 -1.41 -20.51
CA ASN A 93 -36.74 -2.71 -21.11
C ASN A 93 -38.23 -2.80 -21.53
N GLN A 94 -39.15 -2.23 -20.73
CA GLN A 94 -40.57 -2.22 -21.06
C GLN A 94 -40.87 -1.31 -22.27
N GLN A 95 -40.28 -0.12 -22.29
CA GLN A 95 -40.39 0.82 -23.42
C GLN A 95 -39.85 0.24 -24.73
N ARG A 96 -38.72 -0.49 -24.68
CA ARG A 96 -38.17 -1.18 -25.86
C ARG A 96 -39.14 -2.22 -26.41
N VAL A 97 -39.78 -3.01 -25.55
CA VAL A 97 -40.79 -4.00 -25.98
C VAL A 97 -41.97 -3.30 -26.68
N VAL A 98 -42.47 -2.20 -26.12
CA VAL A 98 -43.55 -1.42 -26.72
C VAL A 98 -43.14 -0.86 -28.09
N ALA A 99 -41.96 -0.23 -28.19
CA ALA A 99 -41.46 0.31 -29.45
C ALA A 99 -41.23 -0.79 -30.51
N HIS A 100 -40.65 -1.93 -30.15
CA HIS A 100 -40.48 -3.06 -31.07
C HIS A 100 -41.82 -3.59 -31.57
N ASN A 101 -42.84 -3.69 -30.71
CA ASN A 101 -44.18 -4.09 -31.12
C ASN A 101 -44.75 -3.11 -32.15
N VAL A 102 -44.61 -1.80 -31.92
CA VAL A 102 -45.03 -0.75 -32.86
C VAL A 102 -44.38 -0.96 -34.23
N TRP A 103 -43.06 -1.06 -34.28
CA TRP A 103 -42.33 -1.21 -35.55
C TRP A 103 -42.58 -2.55 -36.23
N ALA A 104 -42.79 -3.64 -35.47
CA ALA A 104 -43.24 -4.92 -36.01
C ALA A 104 -44.61 -4.79 -36.67
N ARG A 105 -45.53 -4.05 -36.04
CA ARG A 105 -46.87 -3.82 -36.59
C ARG A 105 -46.86 -3.00 -37.87
N ILE A 106 -46.01 -1.97 -37.92
CA ILE A 106 -45.82 -1.16 -39.14
C ILE A 106 -45.24 -2.01 -40.28
N ARG A 107 -44.28 -2.90 -39.97
CA ARG A 107 -43.71 -3.86 -40.94
C ARG A 107 -44.78 -4.80 -41.51
N GLU A 108 -45.63 -5.35 -40.66
CA GLU A 108 -46.73 -6.24 -41.06
C GLU A 108 -47.74 -5.56 -42.00
N VAL A 109 -48.10 -4.31 -41.73
CA VAL A 109 -49.15 -3.61 -42.48
C VAL A 109 -48.63 -3.03 -43.79
N SER A 110 -47.39 -2.55 -43.82
CA SER A 110 -46.82 -1.87 -44.99
C SER A 110 -46.24 -2.79 -46.06
N SER A 111 -46.06 -4.09 -45.76
CA SER A 111 -45.35 -5.07 -46.61
C SER A 111 -43.92 -4.66 -46.98
N LYS A 112 -43.35 -3.63 -46.33
CA LYS A 112 -41.95 -3.21 -46.47
C LYS A 112 -41.11 -3.85 -45.38
N GLN A 113 -39.96 -4.39 -45.77
CA GLN A 113 -38.99 -4.93 -44.82
C GLN A 113 -38.09 -3.79 -44.33
N PHE A 114 -38.40 -3.23 -43.17
CA PHE A 114 -37.60 -2.18 -42.53
C PHE A 114 -36.99 -2.67 -41.21
N GLU A 115 -35.67 -2.50 -41.03
CA GLU A 115 -34.90 -2.90 -39.85
C GLU A 115 -34.48 -1.69 -39.01
N ILE A 116 -35.40 -1.19 -38.17
CA ILE A 116 -35.19 0.01 -37.36
C ILE A 116 -33.94 -0.08 -36.47
N ASP A 117 -33.68 -1.23 -35.85
CA ASP A 117 -32.53 -1.42 -34.97
C ASP A 117 -31.21 -1.29 -35.72
N LYS A 118 -31.15 -1.84 -36.93
CA LYS A 118 -29.96 -1.75 -37.77
C LYS A 118 -29.71 -0.32 -38.21
N LEU A 119 -30.76 0.42 -38.57
CA LEU A 119 -30.66 1.84 -38.92
C LEU A 119 -30.14 2.66 -37.74
N ILE A 120 -30.77 2.52 -36.57
CA ILE A 120 -30.39 3.24 -35.36
C ILE A 120 -28.94 2.93 -34.97
N ASN A 121 -28.54 1.65 -34.96
CA ASN A 121 -27.17 1.26 -34.63
C ASN A 121 -26.17 1.86 -35.62
N THR A 122 -26.46 1.82 -36.92
CA THR A 122 -25.58 2.38 -37.96
C THR A 122 -25.42 3.90 -37.82
N GLU A 123 -26.51 4.62 -37.54
CA GLU A 123 -26.45 6.06 -37.34
C GLU A 123 -25.77 6.43 -36.01
N ASN A 124 -25.97 5.63 -34.96
CA ASN A 124 -25.27 5.79 -33.70
C ASN A 124 -23.76 5.57 -33.87
N ASP A 125 -23.31 4.54 -34.59
CA ASP A 125 -21.88 4.29 -34.83
C ASP A 125 -21.22 5.48 -35.54
N LYS A 126 -21.87 6.04 -36.57
CA LYS A 126 -21.41 7.26 -37.26
C LYS A 126 -21.34 8.47 -36.32
N MET A 127 -22.31 8.60 -35.41
CA MET A 127 -22.33 9.67 -34.42
C MET A 127 -21.18 9.52 -33.42
N GLN A 128 -20.98 8.32 -32.88
CA GLN A 128 -19.91 8.02 -31.94
C GLN A 128 -18.53 8.28 -32.55
N GLU A 129 -18.32 7.97 -33.83
CA GLU A 129 -17.07 8.30 -34.51
C GLU A 129 -16.81 9.81 -34.55
N LYS A 130 -17.84 10.63 -34.82
CA LYS A 130 -17.69 12.08 -34.87
C LYS A 130 -17.51 12.70 -33.48
N LEU A 131 -18.20 12.18 -32.47
CA LEU A 131 -17.99 12.59 -31.08
C LEU A 131 -16.55 12.31 -30.64
N LYS A 132 -16.02 11.14 -30.98
CA LYS A 132 -14.63 10.77 -30.70
C LYS A 132 -13.63 11.75 -31.34
N ILE A 133 -13.90 12.25 -32.55
CA ILE A 133 -13.08 13.28 -33.19
C ILE A 133 -13.08 14.58 -32.38
N ILE A 134 -14.25 15.01 -31.88
CA ILE A 134 -14.41 16.21 -31.04
C ILE A 134 -13.78 16.05 -29.66
N GLU A 135 -13.63 14.84 -29.16
CA GLU A 135 -12.95 14.60 -27.89
C GLU A 135 -11.42 14.58 -28.05
N ILE A 136 -10.94 13.85 -29.06
CA ILE A 136 -9.51 13.56 -29.25
C ILE A 136 -8.74 14.76 -29.81
N ILE A 137 -9.29 15.48 -30.80
CA ILE A 137 -8.55 16.55 -31.46
C ILE A 137 -8.28 17.72 -30.51
N PRO A 138 -9.24 18.25 -29.73
CA PRO A 138 -8.95 19.32 -28.77
C PRO A 138 -7.86 18.94 -27.76
N SER A 139 -7.90 17.71 -27.24
CA SER A 139 -6.86 17.16 -26.35
C SER A 139 -5.48 17.25 -27.01
N CYS A 140 -5.35 16.77 -28.25
CA CYS A 140 -4.10 16.86 -29.01
C CYS A 140 -3.66 18.31 -29.27
N LEU A 141 -4.59 19.21 -29.64
CA LEU A 141 -4.27 20.62 -29.86
C LEU A 141 -3.79 21.30 -28.57
N ASP A 142 -4.32 20.90 -27.41
CA ASP A 142 -3.89 21.44 -26.13
C ASP A 142 -2.50 20.98 -25.71
N ILE A 143 -2.13 19.75 -26.04
CA ILE A 143 -0.87 19.14 -25.63
C ILE A 143 0.28 19.45 -26.61
N TYR A 144 -0.01 19.43 -27.91
CA TYR A 144 1.00 19.52 -28.97
C TYR A 144 1.09 20.89 -29.63
N CYS A 145 0.02 21.70 -29.57
CA CYS A 145 -0.06 22.96 -30.32
C CYS A 145 -0.16 24.20 -29.42
N SER A 146 0.40 24.17 -28.20
CA SER A 146 0.34 25.28 -27.23
C SER A 146 0.67 26.65 -27.85
N ASP A 147 1.68 26.67 -28.72
CA ASP A 147 2.26 27.89 -29.31
C ASP A 147 1.81 28.13 -30.76
N ALA A 148 0.81 27.38 -31.25
CA ALA A 148 0.30 27.55 -32.61
C ALA A 148 -0.55 28.81 -32.76
N THR A 149 -0.31 29.55 -33.84
CA THR A 149 -1.02 30.79 -34.19
C THR A 149 -2.49 30.57 -34.59
N ASP A 150 -2.81 29.38 -35.12
CA ASP A 150 -4.12 28.98 -35.64
C ASP A 150 -4.90 28.06 -34.68
N LYS A 151 -4.40 27.82 -33.46
CA LYS A 151 -5.05 26.94 -32.46
C LYS A 151 -6.50 27.34 -32.17
N GLN A 152 -6.75 28.63 -31.98
CA GLN A 152 -8.10 29.12 -31.64
C GLN A 152 -9.09 28.92 -32.78
N HIS A 153 -8.66 29.11 -34.03
CA HIS A 153 -9.49 28.85 -35.21
C HIS A 153 -10.00 27.40 -35.23
N TYR A 154 -9.13 26.42 -35.00
CA TYR A 154 -9.55 25.02 -34.95
C TYR A 154 -10.43 24.68 -33.73
N LYS A 155 -10.19 25.31 -32.57
CA LYS A 155 -11.09 25.17 -31.41
C LYS A 155 -12.50 25.69 -31.72
N ASP A 156 -12.60 26.85 -32.37
CA ASP A 156 -13.87 27.43 -32.76
C ASP A 156 -14.60 26.56 -33.80
N LEU A 157 -13.87 26.00 -34.78
CA LEU A 157 -14.41 25.01 -35.72
C LEU A 157 -14.94 23.78 -35.00
N LEU A 158 -14.18 23.19 -34.07
CA LEU A 158 -14.60 22.00 -33.31
C LEU A 158 -15.83 22.29 -32.44
N GLN A 159 -15.88 23.47 -31.82
CA GLN A 159 -17.04 23.91 -31.04
C GLN A 159 -18.28 24.10 -31.93
N ASN A 160 -18.12 24.65 -33.15
CA ASN A 160 -19.21 24.78 -34.11
C ASN A 160 -19.74 23.42 -34.57
N ILE A 161 -18.86 22.43 -34.77
CA ILE A 161 -19.27 21.05 -35.08
C ILE A 161 -20.01 20.47 -33.87
N ALA A 162 -19.49 20.63 -32.65
CA ALA A 162 -20.15 20.17 -31.42
C ALA A 162 -21.56 20.75 -31.27
N ASN A 163 -21.71 22.06 -31.47
CA ASN A 163 -23.01 22.74 -31.43
C ASN A 163 -23.95 22.30 -32.55
N SER A 164 -23.42 21.82 -33.68
CA SER A 164 -24.24 21.36 -34.81
C SER A 164 -24.92 20.01 -34.55
N PHE A 165 -24.45 19.22 -33.59
CA PHE A 165 -25.06 17.94 -33.23
C PHE A 165 -26.40 18.06 -32.50
N THR A 166 -26.63 19.19 -31.84
CA THR A 166 -27.83 19.38 -31.00
C THR A 166 -29.10 19.62 -31.81
N GLU A 167 -28.97 20.10 -33.06
CA GLU A 167 -30.12 20.52 -33.88
C GLU A 167 -30.17 19.88 -35.27
N LYS A 168 -29.10 19.21 -35.72
CA LYS A 168 -29.02 18.66 -37.09
C LYS A 168 -29.08 17.14 -37.13
N ILE A 169 -29.46 16.64 -38.31
CA ILE A 169 -29.43 15.22 -38.65
C ILE A 169 -27.97 14.75 -38.68
N VAL A 170 -27.68 13.61 -38.05
CA VAL A 170 -26.31 13.08 -37.86
C VAL A 170 -25.54 13.01 -39.18
N ARG A 171 -26.19 12.58 -40.27
CA ARG A 171 -25.57 12.49 -41.61
C ARG A 171 -25.13 13.84 -42.17
N THR A 172 -25.84 14.92 -41.84
CA THR A 172 -25.61 16.27 -42.39
C THR A 172 -24.46 17.02 -41.70
N VAL A 173 -24.03 16.56 -40.53
CA VAL A 173 -22.87 17.11 -39.84
C VAL A 173 -21.61 16.60 -40.53
N VAL A 174 -20.97 17.45 -41.33
CA VAL A 174 -19.72 17.12 -42.04
C VAL A 174 -18.53 17.61 -41.24
N ILE A 175 -17.54 16.75 -41.03
CA ILE A 175 -16.24 17.18 -40.49
C ILE A 175 -15.50 17.93 -41.61
N PRO A 176 -15.15 19.20 -41.43
CA PRO A 176 -14.42 19.96 -42.44
C PRO A 176 -13.07 19.29 -42.75
N ASN A 177 -12.64 19.33 -44.01
CA ASN A 177 -11.35 18.77 -44.44
C ASN A 177 -10.16 19.31 -43.62
N GLU A 178 -10.26 20.57 -43.16
CA GLU A 178 -9.28 21.23 -42.29
C GLU A 178 -9.11 20.53 -40.92
N ILE A 179 -10.15 19.87 -40.42
CA ILE A 179 -10.12 19.07 -39.19
C ILE A 179 -9.80 17.60 -39.51
N ASP A 180 -10.32 17.08 -40.63
CA ASP A 180 -10.16 15.69 -41.04
C ASP A 180 -8.67 15.31 -41.20
N GLN A 181 -7.83 16.23 -41.70
CA GLN A 181 -6.39 16.04 -41.79
C GLN A 181 -5.68 15.76 -40.44
N PHE A 182 -6.26 16.15 -39.30
CA PHE A 182 -5.69 15.87 -37.98
C PHE A 182 -6.13 14.53 -37.41
N VAL A 183 -7.22 13.95 -37.91
CA VAL A 183 -7.81 12.72 -37.36
C VAL A 183 -6.80 11.57 -37.29
N PRO A 184 -5.99 11.27 -38.33
CA PRO A 184 -5.03 10.17 -38.28
C PRO A 184 -3.94 10.38 -37.20
N ILE A 185 -3.38 11.60 -37.13
CA ILE A 185 -2.33 11.94 -36.17
C ILE A 185 -2.88 11.92 -34.75
N ALA A 186 -4.06 12.50 -34.54
CA ALA A 186 -4.68 12.58 -33.22
C ALA A 186 -5.08 11.19 -32.70
N LYS A 187 -5.65 10.32 -33.55
CA LYS A 187 -5.94 8.91 -33.19
C LYS A 187 -4.67 8.14 -32.79
N ARG A 188 -3.51 8.50 -33.35
CA ARG A 188 -2.22 7.87 -33.06
C ARG A 188 -1.58 8.38 -31.76
N LEU A 189 -1.59 9.69 -31.53
CA LEU A 189 -0.87 10.33 -30.42
C LEU A 189 -1.66 10.46 -29.12
N ASP A 190 -3.00 10.55 -29.18
CA ASP A 190 -3.85 10.75 -28.01
C ASP A 190 -3.71 9.65 -26.93
N PRO A 191 -3.59 8.35 -27.26
CA PRO A 191 -3.40 7.30 -26.26
C PRO A 191 -2.16 7.52 -25.37
N TYR A 192 -1.12 8.15 -25.92
CA TYR A 192 0.18 8.36 -25.27
C TYR A 192 0.31 9.75 -24.65
N SER A 193 -0.71 10.60 -24.79
CA SER A 193 -0.72 12.00 -24.36
C SER A 193 -0.40 12.21 -22.87
N LYS A 194 -0.73 11.22 -22.03
CA LYS A 194 -0.48 11.24 -20.58
C LYS A 194 0.83 10.56 -20.17
N SER A 195 1.56 9.95 -21.10
CA SER A 195 2.83 9.31 -20.78
C SER A 195 3.90 10.36 -20.46
N THR A 196 4.51 10.23 -19.29
CA THR A 196 5.63 11.09 -18.86
C THR A 196 6.86 10.82 -19.70
N VAL A 197 7.12 9.54 -20.02
CA VAL A 197 8.22 9.13 -20.90
C VAL A 197 8.10 9.78 -22.28
N TRP A 198 6.93 9.67 -22.91
CA TRP A 198 6.68 10.31 -24.21
C TRP A 198 6.86 11.83 -24.14
N HIS A 199 6.30 12.46 -23.12
CA HIS A 199 6.40 13.91 -22.94
C HIS A 199 7.87 14.36 -22.80
N LEU A 200 8.67 13.66 -22.00
CA LEU A 200 10.09 13.96 -21.82
C LEU A 200 10.89 13.72 -23.08
N PHE A 201 10.61 12.63 -23.81
CA PHE A 201 11.28 12.33 -25.08
C PHE A 201 11.06 13.44 -26.11
N ARG A 202 9.81 13.91 -26.26
CA ARG A 202 9.45 15.01 -27.16
C ARG A 202 10.18 16.32 -26.85
N GLN A 203 10.49 16.58 -25.58
CA GLN A 203 11.16 17.80 -25.15
C GLN A 203 12.68 17.77 -25.37
N GLN A 204 13.26 16.61 -25.73
CA GLN A 204 14.69 16.52 -25.99
C GLN A 204 15.05 17.19 -27.31
N PRO A 205 16.17 17.95 -27.37
CA PRO A 205 16.70 18.46 -28.63
C PRO A 205 16.90 17.34 -29.64
N LEU A 206 16.36 17.48 -30.86
CA LEU A 206 16.50 16.49 -31.93
C LEU A 206 17.95 16.10 -32.24
N THR A 207 18.91 17.00 -31.97
CA THR A 207 20.36 16.78 -32.12
C THR A 207 20.97 15.80 -31.11
N LEU A 208 20.25 15.46 -30.03
CA LEU A 208 20.69 14.52 -28.99
C LEU A 208 20.07 13.12 -29.16
N LEU A 209 19.24 12.91 -30.18
CA LEU A 209 18.61 11.62 -30.44
C LEU A 209 19.59 10.67 -31.18
N PRO A 210 19.82 9.44 -30.67
CA PRO A 210 20.87 8.52 -31.13
C PRO A 210 20.74 7.97 -32.57
N SER A 211 19.78 8.42 -33.38
CA SER A 211 19.58 7.96 -34.77
C SER A 211 19.88 9.03 -35.84
N ALA A 212 20.40 10.21 -35.46
CA ALA A 212 20.57 11.33 -36.39
C ALA A 212 21.88 11.30 -37.21
N THR A 213 22.52 10.15 -37.41
CA THR A 213 23.86 10.10 -38.05
C THR A 213 23.89 9.90 -39.56
N ASP A 214 22.78 9.70 -40.30
CA ASP A 214 22.89 9.49 -41.76
C ASP A 214 21.79 10.12 -42.63
N THR A 215 21.06 11.10 -42.13
CA THR A 215 20.23 11.96 -43.01
C THR A 215 20.53 13.41 -42.70
N ASN A 216 20.82 14.20 -43.73
CA ASN A 216 20.93 15.65 -43.67
C ASN A 216 19.75 16.19 -42.85
N VAL A 217 20.00 16.56 -41.59
CA VAL A 217 19.03 17.28 -40.77
C VAL A 217 19.02 18.70 -41.33
N GLU A 218 18.27 18.91 -42.41
CA GLU A 218 17.80 20.24 -42.75
C GLU A 218 17.12 20.79 -41.49
N GLU A 219 17.53 22.00 -41.07
CA GLU A 219 16.84 22.74 -40.00
C GLU A 219 15.34 22.73 -40.32
N MET A 220 14.58 21.87 -39.63
CA MET A 220 13.14 21.85 -39.82
C MET A 220 12.63 23.22 -39.35
N PRO A 221 11.92 23.98 -40.21
CA PRO A 221 11.42 25.29 -39.82
C PRO A 221 10.53 25.12 -38.60
N ASN A 222 10.76 25.91 -37.54
CA ASN A 222 9.92 25.93 -36.33
C ASN A 222 8.46 26.14 -36.77
N PRO A 223 7.61 25.11 -36.74
CA PRO A 223 6.28 25.24 -37.29
C PRO A 223 5.43 26.09 -36.33
N THR A 224 4.77 27.10 -36.88
CA THR A 224 3.90 28.02 -36.13
C THR A 224 2.41 27.70 -36.26
N THR A 225 2.08 26.67 -37.03
CA THR A 225 0.72 26.18 -37.29
C THR A 225 0.45 24.86 -36.58
N CYS A 226 -0.79 24.58 -36.19
CA CYS A 226 -1.18 23.30 -35.59
C CYS A 226 -0.82 22.11 -36.47
N HIS A 227 -1.00 22.21 -37.79
CA HIS A 227 -0.66 21.13 -38.72
C HIS A 227 0.84 20.81 -38.67
N GLY A 228 1.70 21.83 -38.83
CA GLY A 228 3.14 21.64 -38.73
C GLY A 228 3.60 21.07 -37.39
N LEU A 229 3.06 21.54 -36.27
CA LEU A 229 3.42 21.03 -34.92
C LEU A 229 2.95 19.58 -34.71
N LEU A 230 1.74 19.23 -35.13
CA LEU A 230 1.24 17.85 -35.04
C LEU A 230 2.01 16.91 -35.95
N THR A 231 2.33 17.32 -37.18
CA THR A 231 3.17 16.53 -38.08
C THR A 231 4.58 16.35 -37.53
N GLN A 232 5.16 17.38 -36.89
CA GLN A 232 6.44 17.25 -36.22
C GLN A 232 6.36 16.27 -35.04
N ALA A 233 5.31 16.38 -34.21
CA ALA A 233 5.09 15.46 -33.10
C ALA A 233 4.92 14.01 -33.57
N ASP A 234 4.21 13.79 -34.68
CA ASP A 234 4.02 12.47 -35.30
C ASP A 234 5.36 11.87 -35.79
N LYS A 235 6.20 12.67 -36.46
CA LYS A 235 7.56 12.25 -36.85
C LYS A 235 8.45 11.96 -35.64
N THR A 236 8.37 12.77 -34.59
CA THR A 236 9.09 12.50 -33.34
C THR A 236 8.60 11.21 -32.68
N PHE A 237 7.31 10.90 -32.81
CA PHE A 237 6.72 9.68 -32.30
C PHE A 237 7.18 8.44 -33.09
N ASP A 238 7.43 8.56 -34.40
CA ASP A 238 8.10 7.51 -35.18
C ASP A 238 9.49 7.18 -34.61
N LEU A 239 10.28 8.22 -34.28
CA LEU A 239 11.62 8.03 -33.69
C LEU A 239 11.54 7.37 -32.31
N PHE A 240 10.57 7.79 -31.48
CA PHE A 240 10.31 7.19 -30.18
C PHE A 240 9.93 5.70 -30.31
N THR A 241 9.01 5.39 -31.21
CA THR A 241 8.58 4.01 -31.49
C THR A 241 9.74 3.17 -32.01
N ALA A 242 10.60 3.73 -32.87
CA ALA A 242 11.79 3.06 -33.38
C ALA A 242 12.78 2.71 -32.24
N GLN A 243 12.98 3.61 -31.27
CA GLN A 243 13.83 3.31 -30.11
C GLN A 243 13.25 2.23 -29.19
N LEU A 244 11.94 2.25 -28.96
CA LEU A 244 11.26 1.18 -28.22
C LEU A 244 11.39 -0.17 -28.95
N ASN A 245 11.25 -0.17 -30.27
CA ASN A 245 11.42 -1.36 -31.10
C ASN A 245 12.87 -1.86 -31.12
N ASP A 246 13.86 -0.97 -31.08
CA ASP A 246 15.27 -1.35 -30.97
C ASP A 246 15.53 -2.09 -29.67
N ILE A 247 14.97 -1.61 -28.55
CA ILE A 247 14.98 -2.33 -27.27
C ILE A 247 14.34 -3.70 -27.46
N CYS A 248 13.14 -3.80 -28.03
CA CYS A 248 12.45 -5.08 -28.21
C CYS A 248 13.26 -6.06 -29.09
N THR A 249 13.98 -5.57 -30.10
CA THR A 249 14.70 -6.43 -31.04
C THR A 249 16.06 -6.87 -30.50
N ASN A 250 16.79 -5.94 -29.87
CA ASN A 250 18.18 -6.11 -29.46
C ASN A 250 18.34 -6.27 -27.94
N TRP A 251 17.25 -6.60 -27.24
CA TRP A 251 17.21 -6.56 -25.77
C TRP A 251 18.31 -7.39 -25.10
N LYS A 252 18.70 -8.51 -25.71
CA LYS A 252 19.70 -9.42 -25.14
C LYS A 252 21.11 -8.84 -25.11
N THR A 253 21.45 -7.97 -26.06
CA THR A 253 22.80 -7.43 -26.26
C THR A 253 22.90 -5.97 -25.86
N LEU A 254 21.77 -5.26 -25.84
CA LEU A 254 21.70 -3.88 -25.38
C LEU A 254 21.98 -3.78 -23.88
N SER A 255 22.73 -2.73 -23.53
CA SER A 255 22.92 -2.34 -22.14
C SER A 255 21.61 -1.82 -21.53
N VAL A 256 21.35 -2.21 -20.28
CA VAL A 256 20.16 -1.78 -19.52
C VAL A 256 20.15 -0.25 -19.28
N SER A 257 21.30 0.42 -19.41
CA SER A 257 21.41 1.88 -19.35
C SER A 257 20.46 2.59 -20.32
N SER A 258 20.36 2.10 -21.57
CA SER A 258 19.48 2.67 -22.60
C SER A 258 17.99 2.53 -22.22
N TRP A 259 17.65 1.48 -21.48
CA TRP A 259 16.28 1.19 -21.07
C TRP A 259 15.88 2.11 -19.91
N ILE A 260 16.74 2.20 -18.89
CA ILE A 260 16.53 3.08 -17.74
C ILE A 260 16.50 4.55 -18.18
N HIS A 261 17.29 4.93 -19.21
CA HIS A 261 17.27 6.29 -19.74
C HIS A 261 15.92 6.71 -20.32
N LEU A 262 15.14 5.76 -20.87
CA LEU A 262 13.78 6.05 -21.32
C LEU A 262 12.82 6.30 -20.14
N PHE A 263 13.10 5.76 -18.96
CA PHE A 263 12.26 5.87 -17.77
C PHE A 263 12.98 6.66 -16.64
N PRO A 264 13.19 7.98 -16.81
CA PRO A 264 13.99 8.76 -15.88
C PRO A 264 13.34 8.96 -14.50
N ASP A 265 12.00 8.97 -14.42
CA ASP A 265 11.29 9.10 -13.14
C ASP A 265 10.75 7.73 -12.68
N LYS A 266 11.40 7.18 -11.64
CA LYS A 266 11.06 5.89 -11.02
C LYS A 266 9.59 5.80 -10.57
N ARG A 267 8.92 6.92 -10.27
CA ARG A 267 7.56 6.94 -9.72
C ARG A 267 6.48 6.67 -10.76
N TYR A 268 6.77 6.94 -12.04
CA TYR A 268 5.80 6.82 -13.13
C TYR A 268 6.00 5.57 -13.98
N ILE A 269 7.00 4.74 -13.68
CA ILE A 269 7.36 3.59 -14.51
C ILE A 269 6.18 2.65 -14.77
N ASP A 270 5.47 2.21 -13.72
CA ASP A 270 4.32 1.31 -13.89
C ASP A 270 3.19 1.96 -14.71
N TYR A 271 2.97 3.25 -14.50
CA TYR A 271 1.97 4.02 -15.21
C TYR A 271 2.31 4.18 -16.69
N ASP A 272 3.56 4.55 -16.99
CA ASP A 272 4.07 4.71 -18.35
C ASP A 272 4.14 3.39 -19.09
N LEU A 273 4.59 2.31 -18.45
CA LEU A 273 4.57 0.97 -19.05
C LEU A 273 3.16 0.53 -19.44
N GLY A 274 2.15 0.80 -18.60
CA GLY A 274 0.75 0.50 -18.93
C GLY A 274 0.22 1.29 -20.13
N ILE A 275 0.68 2.53 -20.33
CA ILE A 275 0.32 3.33 -21.50
C ILE A 275 1.07 2.85 -22.75
N LEU A 276 2.34 2.47 -22.61
CA LEU A 276 3.23 2.10 -23.72
C LEU A 276 3.11 0.62 -24.11
N GLU A 277 2.42 -0.21 -23.34
CA GLU A 277 2.21 -1.64 -23.60
C GLU A 277 1.78 -1.96 -25.06
N PRO A 278 0.87 -1.19 -25.71
CA PRO A 278 0.51 -1.44 -27.11
C PRO A 278 1.63 -1.25 -28.13
N LEU A 279 2.71 -0.54 -27.77
CA LEU A 279 3.89 -0.30 -28.62
C LEU A 279 5.00 -1.32 -28.39
N LEU A 280 4.90 -2.13 -27.33
CA LEU A 280 5.95 -3.04 -26.91
C LEU A 280 5.66 -4.46 -27.40
N ASP A 281 6.73 -5.21 -27.68
CA ASP A 281 6.61 -6.62 -28.01
C ASP A 281 6.16 -7.43 -26.78
N ALA A 282 5.13 -8.27 -26.95
CA ALA A 282 4.52 -9.02 -25.85
C ALA A 282 5.50 -9.98 -25.13
N VAL A 283 6.58 -10.41 -25.79
CA VAL A 283 7.62 -11.25 -25.19
C VAL A 283 8.60 -10.41 -24.36
N VAL A 284 8.91 -9.19 -24.80
CA VAL A 284 9.88 -8.31 -24.14
C VAL A 284 9.26 -7.46 -23.03
N THR A 285 7.98 -7.11 -23.12
CA THR A 285 7.25 -6.37 -22.07
C THR A 285 7.45 -6.94 -20.65
N PRO A 286 7.29 -8.25 -20.37
CA PRO A 286 7.52 -8.78 -19.03
C PRO A 286 8.99 -8.67 -18.57
N ILE A 287 9.94 -8.78 -19.51
CA ILE A 287 11.39 -8.66 -19.26
C ILE A 287 11.72 -7.22 -18.85
N LEU A 288 11.24 -6.25 -19.63
CA LEU A 288 11.38 -4.83 -19.36
C LEU A 288 10.79 -4.46 -18.00
N LYS A 289 9.58 -4.96 -17.72
CA LYS A 289 8.93 -4.76 -16.41
C LYS A 289 9.79 -5.27 -15.27
N GLN A 290 10.30 -6.51 -15.35
CA GLN A 290 11.12 -7.08 -14.28
C GLN A 290 12.43 -6.33 -14.04
N ILE A 291 13.09 -5.87 -15.11
CA ILE A 291 14.31 -5.08 -15.02
C ILE A 291 14.03 -3.72 -14.37
N LEU A 292 12.93 -3.08 -14.74
CA LEU A 292 12.55 -1.79 -14.17
C LEU A 292 12.06 -1.92 -12.71
N ASP A 293 11.32 -2.99 -12.37
CA ASP A 293 10.91 -3.33 -11.00
C ASP A 293 12.13 -3.55 -10.10
N PHE A 294 13.16 -4.23 -10.62
CA PHE A 294 14.43 -4.32 -9.93
C PHE A 294 15.06 -2.93 -9.75
N TRP A 295 15.07 -2.09 -10.78
CA TRP A 295 15.73 -0.78 -10.74
C TRP A 295 15.05 0.20 -9.77
N THR A 296 13.72 0.16 -9.66
CA THR A 296 12.96 0.92 -8.67
C THR A 296 13.21 0.40 -7.27
N GLY A 297 13.24 -0.93 -7.08
CA GLY A 297 13.41 -1.61 -5.80
C GLY A 297 14.84 -1.96 -5.39
N ARG A 298 15.86 -1.50 -6.13
CA ARG A 298 17.26 -1.98 -5.99
C ARG A 298 17.78 -1.94 -4.55
N GLU A 299 17.59 -0.83 -3.85
CA GLU A 299 18.07 -0.66 -2.47
C GLU A 299 17.42 -1.67 -1.51
N ASN A 300 16.12 -1.92 -1.66
CA ASN A 300 15.40 -2.89 -0.85
C ASN A 300 15.86 -4.32 -1.13
N LEU A 301 16.09 -4.66 -2.41
CA LEU A 301 16.62 -5.97 -2.81
C LEU A 301 18.04 -6.20 -2.29
N MET A 302 18.90 -5.18 -2.36
CA MET A 302 20.24 -5.24 -1.75
C MET A 302 20.18 -5.43 -0.24
N CYS A 303 19.31 -4.69 0.45
CA CYS A 303 19.08 -4.87 1.90
C CYS A 303 18.55 -6.26 2.23
N LEU A 304 17.71 -6.85 1.37
CA LEU A 304 17.22 -8.22 1.53
C LEU A 304 18.35 -9.24 1.40
N CYS A 305 19.14 -9.19 0.32
CA CYS A 305 20.27 -10.12 0.12
C CYS A 305 21.25 -10.06 1.30
N GLN A 306 21.67 -8.85 1.66
CA GLN A 306 22.59 -8.65 2.78
C GLN A 306 21.95 -9.00 4.13
N GLY A 307 20.65 -8.76 4.30
CA GLY A 307 19.88 -9.13 5.49
C GLY A 307 19.81 -10.65 5.69
N ILE A 308 19.60 -11.41 4.60
CA ILE A 308 19.67 -12.88 4.62
C ILE A 308 21.07 -13.32 5.06
N VAL A 309 22.13 -12.78 4.45
CA VAL A 309 23.52 -13.12 4.81
C VAL A 309 23.80 -12.83 6.29
N SER A 310 23.41 -11.66 6.80
CA SER A 310 23.58 -11.28 8.21
C SER A 310 22.83 -12.22 9.16
N LEU A 311 21.58 -12.54 8.85
CA LEU A 311 20.76 -13.47 9.63
C LEU A 311 21.40 -14.86 9.70
N LEU A 312 21.81 -15.41 8.56
CA LEU A 312 22.40 -16.75 8.48
C LEU A 312 23.75 -16.80 9.20
N THR A 313 24.55 -15.73 9.08
CA THR A 313 25.82 -15.58 9.82
C THR A 313 25.59 -15.59 11.33
N TYR A 314 24.59 -14.84 11.82
CA TYR A 314 24.20 -14.85 13.24
C TYR A 314 23.75 -16.23 13.71
N LEU A 315 22.96 -16.92 12.90
CA LEU A 315 22.48 -18.28 13.17
C LEU A 315 23.55 -19.37 12.95
N LYS A 316 24.73 -19.02 12.43
CA LYS A 316 25.80 -19.95 12.03
C LYS A 316 25.31 -21.01 11.03
N VAL A 317 24.42 -20.63 10.13
CA VAL A 317 23.99 -21.44 8.97
C VAL A 317 25.04 -21.27 7.87
N PRO A 318 25.63 -22.34 7.33
CA PRO A 318 26.46 -22.23 6.14
C PRO A 318 25.59 -21.86 4.94
N ILE A 319 26.04 -20.87 4.16
CA ILE A 319 25.40 -20.48 2.91
C ILE A 319 26.14 -21.24 1.80
N ASP A 320 25.38 -21.87 0.89
CA ASP A 320 25.97 -22.58 -0.25
C ASP A 320 26.56 -21.60 -1.28
N ASP A 321 27.54 -22.08 -2.05
CA ASP A 321 28.26 -21.25 -3.02
C ASP A 321 27.34 -20.67 -4.10
N GLU A 322 26.29 -21.39 -4.51
CA GLU A 322 25.34 -20.91 -5.53
C GLU A 322 24.53 -19.71 -5.03
N THR A 323 24.03 -19.78 -3.79
CA THR A 323 23.32 -18.67 -3.14
C THR A 323 24.23 -17.46 -2.94
N HIS A 324 25.47 -17.69 -2.49
CA HIS A 324 26.47 -16.62 -2.37
C HIS A 324 26.72 -15.92 -3.70
N LEU A 325 26.98 -16.69 -4.77
CA LEU A 325 27.19 -16.15 -6.11
C LEU A 325 25.99 -15.38 -6.64
N LEU A 326 24.76 -15.84 -6.36
CA LEU A 326 23.53 -15.13 -6.75
C LEU A 326 23.41 -13.77 -6.06
N PHE A 327 23.64 -13.71 -4.75
CA PHE A 327 23.56 -12.46 -4.00
C PHE A 327 24.65 -11.46 -4.40
N ASP A 328 25.88 -11.93 -4.62
CA ASP A 328 26.97 -11.11 -5.15
C ASP A 328 26.65 -10.59 -6.55
N SER A 329 26.06 -11.44 -7.40
CA SER A 329 25.63 -11.05 -8.75
C SER A 329 24.58 -9.95 -8.72
N ILE A 330 23.61 -10.03 -7.79
CA ILE A 330 22.57 -9.00 -7.58
C ILE A 330 23.20 -7.66 -7.14
N GLU A 331 24.18 -7.69 -6.24
CA GLU A 331 24.88 -6.48 -5.77
C GLU A 331 25.70 -5.82 -6.90
N GLN A 332 26.29 -6.64 -7.77
CA GLN A 332 27.06 -6.20 -8.94
C GLN A 332 26.19 -5.85 -10.15
N LEU A 333 24.86 -6.00 -10.09
CA LEU A 333 23.99 -5.57 -11.20
C LEU A 333 24.06 -4.05 -11.37
N ASP A 334 24.48 -3.67 -12.56
CA ASP A 334 24.74 -2.30 -13.01
C ASP A 334 24.01 -2.09 -14.35
N LYS A 335 23.69 -0.83 -14.64
CA LYS A 335 23.23 -0.33 -15.93
C LYS A 335 24.10 -0.80 -17.10
N THR A 336 25.40 -1.04 -16.91
CA THR A 336 26.31 -1.48 -18.00
C THR A 336 26.10 -2.93 -18.45
N LYS A 337 25.40 -3.77 -17.66
CA LYS A 337 25.10 -5.15 -18.03
C LYS A 337 24.11 -5.22 -19.20
N THR A 338 24.18 -6.30 -19.96
CA THR A 338 23.25 -6.59 -21.04
C THR A 338 21.88 -7.00 -20.50
N GLY A 339 20.82 -6.80 -21.28
CA GLY A 339 19.47 -7.19 -20.85
C GLY A 339 19.32 -8.69 -20.55
N ASP A 340 20.01 -9.57 -21.29
CA ASP A 340 19.96 -11.02 -21.05
C ASP A 340 20.65 -11.41 -19.74
N ASP A 341 21.85 -10.88 -19.48
CA ASP A 341 22.57 -11.15 -18.22
C ASP A 341 21.79 -10.61 -17.02
N PHE A 342 21.25 -9.40 -17.15
CA PHE A 342 20.46 -8.75 -16.10
C PHE A 342 19.19 -9.56 -15.81
N TYR A 343 18.43 -9.89 -16.85
CA TYR A 343 17.21 -10.67 -16.74
C TYR A 343 17.46 -12.03 -16.09
N LYS A 344 18.48 -12.77 -16.51
CA LYS A 344 18.80 -14.09 -15.93
C LYS A 344 19.09 -14.02 -14.42
N VAL A 345 19.86 -13.03 -13.98
CA VAL A 345 20.17 -12.84 -12.55
C VAL A 345 18.89 -12.49 -11.77
N CYS A 346 18.08 -11.57 -12.29
CA CYS A 346 16.79 -11.24 -11.70
C CYS A 346 15.86 -12.45 -11.68
N GLU A 347 15.60 -13.10 -12.81
CA GLU A 347 14.73 -14.27 -12.92
C GLU A 347 15.13 -15.37 -11.92
N ASN A 348 16.43 -15.65 -11.78
CA ASN A 348 16.92 -16.62 -10.81
C ASN A 348 16.61 -16.19 -9.36
N PHE A 349 16.81 -14.91 -9.03
CA PHE A 349 16.44 -14.37 -7.72
C PHE A 349 14.94 -14.44 -7.44
N TYR A 350 14.11 -13.98 -8.38
CA TYR A 350 12.65 -13.96 -8.23
C TYR A 350 12.10 -15.39 -8.10
N LYS A 351 12.61 -16.34 -8.91
CA LYS A 351 12.22 -17.75 -8.84
C LYS A 351 12.57 -18.41 -7.51
N ASN A 352 13.74 -18.09 -6.95
CA ASN A 352 14.20 -18.72 -5.71
C ASN A 352 13.66 -18.04 -4.45
N TYR A 353 13.36 -16.74 -4.50
CA TYR A 353 12.98 -15.95 -3.32
C TYR A 353 11.67 -15.18 -3.50
N SER A 354 11.64 -14.13 -4.34
CA SER A 354 10.50 -13.18 -4.41
C SER A 354 9.15 -13.84 -4.71
N ASN A 355 9.13 -14.86 -5.57
CA ASN A 355 7.89 -15.55 -5.96
C ASN A 355 7.49 -16.66 -4.98
N LYS A 356 8.39 -17.10 -4.10
CA LYS A 356 8.11 -18.15 -3.10
C LYS A 356 7.56 -17.60 -1.79
N TYR A 357 7.85 -16.35 -1.47
CA TYR A 357 7.57 -15.77 -0.16
C TYR A 357 6.79 -14.46 -0.25
N LEU A 358 6.02 -14.17 0.80
CA LEU A 358 5.28 -12.93 0.90
C LEU A 358 6.25 -11.72 1.00
N PRO A 359 5.99 -10.61 0.28
CA PRO A 359 6.86 -9.42 0.31
C PRO A 359 7.10 -8.86 1.72
N GLN A 360 6.12 -8.99 2.63
CA GLN A 360 6.25 -8.55 4.01
C GLN A 360 7.32 -9.35 4.79
N ILE A 361 7.42 -10.65 4.55
CA ILE A 361 8.42 -11.52 5.19
C ILE A 361 9.81 -11.19 4.68
N LEU A 362 9.94 -10.99 3.36
CA LEU A 362 11.20 -10.57 2.76
C LEU A 362 11.63 -9.20 3.30
N ASN A 363 10.72 -8.23 3.39
CA ASN A 363 11.01 -6.92 4.00
C ASN A 363 11.48 -7.06 5.46
N LEU A 364 10.82 -7.91 6.24
CA LEU A 364 11.20 -8.19 7.63
C LEU A 364 12.62 -8.75 7.74
N ILE A 365 13.01 -9.67 6.86
CA ILE A 365 14.39 -10.20 6.80
C ILE A 365 15.36 -9.11 6.34
N GLY A 366 14.97 -8.27 5.39
CA GLY A 366 15.76 -7.10 4.98
C GLY A 366 16.09 -6.13 6.12
N ARG A 367 15.31 -6.12 7.20
CA ARG A 367 15.62 -5.34 8.42
C ARG A 367 16.88 -5.78 9.13
N TYR A 368 17.38 -7.00 8.91
CA TYR A 368 18.69 -7.41 9.43
C TYR A 368 19.83 -6.55 8.88
N LYS A 369 19.69 -6.04 7.65
CA LYS A 369 20.64 -5.07 7.12
C LYS A 369 20.19 -3.63 7.36
N ALA A 370 18.92 -3.31 7.08
CA ALA A 370 18.44 -1.93 7.17
C ALA A 370 18.41 -1.39 8.61
N SER A 371 18.33 -2.27 9.61
CA SER A 371 18.28 -1.94 11.04
C SER A 371 19.36 -2.72 11.82
N ASP A 372 20.54 -2.91 11.21
CA ASP A 372 21.65 -3.71 11.76
C ASP A 372 22.05 -3.32 13.19
N GLU A 373 22.14 -2.02 13.48
CA GLU A 373 22.46 -1.54 14.84
C GLU A 373 21.40 -1.90 15.88
N LEU A 374 20.12 -1.87 15.50
CA LEU A 374 19.00 -2.23 16.38
C LEU A 374 19.00 -3.74 16.61
N ILE A 375 19.19 -4.53 15.56
CA ILE A 375 19.29 -5.99 15.64
C ILE A 375 20.45 -6.41 16.53
N THR A 376 21.63 -5.83 16.32
CA THR A 376 22.82 -6.07 17.15
C THR A 376 22.55 -5.73 18.62
N PHE A 377 21.87 -4.61 18.88
CA PHE A 377 21.48 -4.24 20.23
C PHE A 377 20.48 -5.25 20.82
N LEU A 378 19.44 -5.63 20.09
CA LEU A 378 18.45 -6.64 20.53
C LEU A 378 19.11 -7.98 20.85
N HIS A 379 20.11 -8.41 20.09
CA HIS A 379 20.88 -9.63 20.37
C HIS A 379 21.76 -9.52 21.62
N SER A 380 22.14 -8.31 22.02
CA SER A 380 22.89 -8.07 23.26
C SER A 380 22.01 -8.12 24.51
N LEU A 381 20.70 -7.93 24.37
CA LEU A 381 19.76 -7.91 25.49
C LEU A 381 19.46 -9.32 26.01
N ALA A 382 19.58 -9.51 27.32
CA ALA A 382 19.05 -10.68 28.00
C ALA A 382 17.51 -10.63 28.07
N ALA A 383 16.87 -11.77 28.34
CA ALA A 383 15.41 -11.84 28.50
C ALA A 383 14.90 -10.88 29.60
N THR A 384 15.65 -10.75 30.69
CA THR A 384 15.35 -9.86 31.83
C THR A 384 15.57 -8.39 31.52
N ASP A 385 16.37 -8.05 30.51
CA ASP A 385 16.71 -6.66 30.19
C ASP A 385 15.53 -5.92 29.55
N ALA A 386 14.69 -6.64 28.81
CA ALA A 386 13.47 -6.11 28.23
C ALA A 386 12.45 -5.73 29.32
N ASP A 387 12.31 -6.57 30.34
CA ASP A 387 11.44 -6.32 31.50
C ASP A 387 11.96 -5.15 32.36
N ASN A 388 13.28 -5.10 32.58
CA ASN A 388 13.93 -3.99 33.29
C ASN A 388 13.73 -2.64 32.57
N LEU A 389 13.73 -2.65 31.23
CA LEU A 389 13.47 -1.44 30.44
C LEU A 389 12.00 -0.98 30.56
N LEU A 390 11.05 -1.91 30.67
CA LEU A 390 9.64 -1.59 30.90
C LEU A 390 9.41 -0.99 32.30
N GLU A 391 10.02 -1.58 33.34
CA GLU A 391 9.95 -1.07 34.72
C GLU A 391 10.55 0.35 34.81
N ALA A 392 11.71 0.57 34.19
CA ALA A 392 12.38 1.85 34.20
C ALA A 392 11.59 3.01 33.57
N VAL A 393 10.83 2.74 32.50
CA VAL A 393 10.00 3.76 31.86
C VAL A 393 8.72 4.04 32.65
N ASN A 394 8.23 3.08 33.44
CA ASN A 394 7.12 3.31 34.36
C ASN A 394 7.52 4.14 35.59
N ASP A 395 8.75 3.97 36.08
CA ASP A 395 9.25 4.66 37.27
C ASP A 395 9.73 6.09 37.00
N TRP A 396 9.98 6.45 35.74
CA TRP A 396 10.56 7.72 35.36
C TRP A 396 9.60 8.55 34.50
N ASP A 397 8.85 9.44 35.14
CA ASP A 397 7.99 10.46 34.49
C ASP A 397 8.75 11.38 33.50
N GLU A 398 10.09 11.43 33.55
CA GLU A 398 10.95 12.29 32.72
C GLU A 398 11.81 11.53 31.68
N THR A 399 11.43 10.33 31.23
CA THR A 399 12.23 9.63 30.20
C THR A 399 12.09 10.25 28.81
N LEU A 400 13.20 10.32 28.08
CA LEU A 400 13.28 10.74 26.66
C LEU A 400 12.56 9.77 25.71
N ILE A 401 12.08 8.62 26.20
CA ILE A 401 11.45 7.57 25.41
C ILE A 401 10.05 7.28 25.93
N SER A 402 9.09 7.16 25.02
CA SER A 402 7.72 6.80 25.41
C SER A 402 7.61 5.34 25.81
N THR A 403 6.68 5.01 26.72
CA THR A 403 6.32 3.62 27.07
C THR A 403 5.99 2.79 25.83
N LYS A 404 5.35 3.41 24.83
CA LYS A 404 5.05 2.78 23.54
C LYS A 404 6.32 2.29 22.83
N THR A 405 7.38 3.09 22.79
CA THR A 405 8.63 2.72 22.12
C THR A 405 9.29 1.51 22.78
N VAL A 406 9.23 1.41 24.12
CA VAL A 406 9.77 0.24 24.82
C VAL A 406 8.90 -0.99 24.58
N LEU A 407 7.57 -0.85 24.56
CA LEU A 407 6.67 -1.95 24.19
C LEU A 407 6.92 -2.42 22.75
N ASP A 408 7.11 -1.51 21.79
CA ASP A 408 7.50 -1.84 20.42
C ASP A 408 8.80 -2.66 20.40
N LEU A 409 9.83 -2.26 21.16
CA LEU A 409 11.11 -2.96 21.27
C LEU A 409 10.94 -4.38 21.85
N VAL A 410 10.13 -4.50 22.90
CA VAL A 410 9.81 -5.78 23.55
C VAL A 410 9.13 -6.71 22.55
N LEU A 411 8.13 -6.21 21.80
CA LEU A 411 7.45 -6.99 20.76
C LEU A 411 8.43 -7.49 19.69
N ILE A 412 9.39 -6.65 19.26
CA ILE A 412 10.45 -7.08 18.33
C ILE A 412 11.30 -8.20 18.96
N LYS A 413 11.75 -8.03 20.20
CA LYS A 413 12.57 -9.04 20.89
C LYS A 413 11.82 -10.36 21.04
N THR A 414 10.57 -10.31 21.49
CA THR A 414 9.71 -11.50 21.63
C THR A 414 9.49 -12.19 20.30
N PHE A 415 9.24 -11.43 19.22
CA PHE A 415 9.11 -11.97 17.88
C PHE A 415 10.38 -12.74 17.46
N LEU A 416 11.55 -12.10 17.57
CA LEU A 416 12.83 -12.71 17.21
C LEU A 416 13.14 -13.96 18.05
N ASP A 417 12.88 -13.91 19.36
CA ASP A 417 13.10 -15.06 20.26
C ASP A 417 12.20 -16.25 19.90
N ARG A 418 10.95 -16.01 19.52
CA ARG A 418 10.05 -17.07 19.03
C ARG A 418 10.55 -17.67 17.72
N VAL A 419 10.98 -16.83 16.79
CA VAL A 419 11.57 -17.29 15.52
C VAL A 419 12.81 -18.16 15.78
N TYR A 420 13.75 -17.69 16.60
CA TYR A 420 14.96 -18.45 16.92
C TYR A 420 14.67 -19.74 17.66
N THR A 421 13.70 -19.73 18.58
CA THR A 421 13.25 -20.95 19.28
C THR A 421 12.72 -21.98 18.29
N LYS A 422 11.91 -21.56 17.30
CA LYS A 422 11.44 -22.46 16.24
C LYS A 422 12.58 -23.01 15.39
N ILE A 423 13.52 -22.15 14.98
CA ILE A 423 14.70 -22.56 14.20
C ILE A 423 15.52 -23.61 14.96
N ASP A 424 15.79 -23.38 16.25
CA ASP A 424 16.52 -24.31 17.11
C ASP A 424 15.79 -25.65 17.29
N LEU A 425 14.46 -25.63 17.41
CA LEU A 425 13.65 -26.86 17.48
C LEU A 425 13.70 -27.67 16.20
N LEU A 426 13.74 -27.01 15.04
CA LEU A 426 13.84 -27.68 13.74
C LEU A 426 15.22 -28.32 13.56
N ARG A 427 16.30 -27.60 13.91
CA ARG A 427 17.68 -28.11 13.81
C ARG A 427 17.93 -29.36 14.66
N LYS A 428 17.29 -29.47 15.82
CA LYS A 428 17.42 -30.64 16.70
C LYS A 428 16.77 -31.91 16.14
N LYS A 429 15.81 -31.78 15.22
CA LYS A 429 15.01 -32.92 14.74
C LYS A 429 15.65 -33.65 13.56
N GLN A 430 16.49 -33.01 12.75
CA GLN A 430 17.28 -33.61 11.66
C GLN A 430 18.34 -32.60 11.15
N PRO A 431 19.50 -33.05 10.61
CA PRO A 431 20.31 -32.25 9.70
C PRO A 431 19.69 -32.33 8.30
N ILE A 432 19.41 -31.17 7.68
CA ILE A 432 18.47 -31.11 6.54
C ILE A 432 19.08 -30.26 5.42
N PRO A 433 18.99 -30.69 4.15
CA PRO A 433 19.18 -29.80 3.01
C PRO A 433 18.20 -28.60 3.04
N ASP A 434 18.63 -27.47 2.46
CA ASP A 434 17.81 -26.26 2.25
C ASP A 434 17.44 -25.48 3.54
N GLU A 435 18.46 -25.14 4.34
CA GLU A 435 18.31 -24.48 5.64
C GLU A 435 17.80 -23.03 5.53
N ILE A 436 18.16 -22.31 4.47
CA ILE A 436 17.76 -20.90 4.23
C ILE A 436 16.24 -20.80 4.09
N HIS A 437 15.64 -21.60 3.21
CA HIS A 437 14.21 -21.56 2.94
C HIS A 437 13.38 -21.90 4.19
N ARG A 438 13.86 -22.80 5.04
CA ARG A 438 13.21 -23.11 6.33
C ARG A 438 13.31 -21.98 7.34
N VAL A 439 14.45 -21.29 7.40
CA VAL A 439 14.60 -20.10 8.24
C VAL A 439 13.55 -19.06 7.84
N ILE A 440 13.39 -18.80 6.53
CA ILE A 440 12.37 -17.86 6.04
C ILE A 440 10.95 -18.30 6.45
N LEU A 441 10.63 -19.58 6.33
CA LEU A 441 9.33 -20.12 6.74
C LEU A 441 9.06 -19.95 8.25
N CYS A 442 10.09 -20.04 9.11
CA CYS A 442 9.92 -19.75 10.53
C CYS A 442 9.46 -18.31 10.79
N PHE A 443 9.99 -17.33 10.05
CA PHE A 443 9.51 -15.95 10.14
C PHE A 443 8.05 -15.85 9.70
N GLU A 444 7.70 -16.50 8.60
CA GLU A 444 6.32 -16.51 8.09
C GLU A 444 5.34 -17.12 9.10
N GLU A 445 5.70 -18.24 9.73
CA GLU A 445 4.82 -18.87 10.70
C GLU A 445 4.63 -18.04 11.98
N VAL A 446 5.66 -17.37 12.48
CA VAL A 446 5.53 -16.52 13.68
C VAL A 446 4.76 -15.24 13.35
N GLN A 447 4.96 -14.67 12.15
CA GLN A 447 4.28 -13.44 11.74
C GLN A 447 2.76 -13.61 11.55
N LYS A 448 2.26 -14.86 11.46
CA LYS A 448 0.81 -15.16 11.41
C LYS A 448 0.09 -14.86 12.72
N ASP A 449 0.79 -14.78 13.85
CA ASP A 449 0.16 -14.41 15.12
C ASP A 449 -0.27 -12.93 15.06
N ASP A 450 -1.53 -12.65 15.44
CA ASP A 450 -2.13 -11.31 15.32
C ASP A 450 -1.34 -10.21 16.05
N GLU A 451 -0.60 -10.58 17.11
CA GLU A 451 0.25 -9.65 17.87
C GLU A 451 1.43 -9.08 17.06
N PHE A 452 1.86 -9.76 15.99
CA PHE A 452 3.02 -9.37 15.17
C PHE A 452 2.65 -8.79 13.80
N LYS A 453 1.36 -8.53 13.55
CA LYS A 453 0.89 -8.03 12.25
C LYS A 453 1.54 -6.72 11.82
N SER A 454 1.90 -5.86 12.78
CA SER A 454 2.55 -4.56 12.56
C SER A 454 4.05 -4.54 12.85
N ILE A 455 4.70 -5.70 12.96
CA ILE A 455 6.10 -5.83 13.40
C ILE A 455 7.09 -4.93 12.63
N ILE A 456 6.89 -4.74 11.32
CA ILE A 456 7.75 -3.91 10.47
C ILE A 456 7.74 -2.44 10.91
N GLN A 457 6.59 -1.92 11.38
CA GLN A 457 6.48 -0.53 11.82
C GLN A 457 7.25 -0.29 13.12
N TYR A 458 7.32 -1.31 13.99
CA TYR A 458 8.06 -1.25 15.26
C TYR A 458 9.57 -1.14 15.02
N PHE A 459 10.10 -1.80 13.98
CA PHE A 459 11.51 -1.66 13.60
C PHE A 459 11.88 -0.21 13.26
N GLU A 460 11.00 0.51 12.55
CA GLU A 460 11.23 1.90 12.16
C GLU A 460 11.17 2.85 13.36
N SER A 461 10.20 2.67 14.27
CA SER A 461 10.08 3.49 15.48
C SER A 461 11.28 3.29 16.40
N CYS A 462 11.66 2.03 16.65
CA CYS A 462 12.77 1.68 17.52
C CYS A 462 14.12 2.10 16.94
N SER A 463 14.33 1.98 15.63
CA SER A 463 15.59 2.39 14.98
C SER A 463 15.83 3.90 15.13
N LYS A 464 14.78 4.72 14.99
CA LYS A 464 14.88 6.19 15.15
C LYS A 464 15.26 6.61 16.58
N LEU A 465 14.82 5.84 17.58
CA LEU A 465 15.02 6.15 19.00
C LEU A 465 16.12 5.31 19.66
N LEU A 466 16.88 4.53 18.88
CA LEU A 466 17.86 3.57 19.40
C LEU A 466 18.90 4.19 20.33
N SER A 467 19.38 5.40 20.03
CA SER A 467 20.35 6.12 20.88
C SER A 467 19.79 6.42 22.28
N SER A 468 18.51 6.80 22.35
CA SER A 468 17.82 7.07 23.61
C SER A 468 17.54 5.79 24.38
N ILE A 469 17.13 4.72 23.69
CA ILE A 469 16.96 3.39 24.28
C ILE A 469 18.28 2.88 24.88
N LYS A 470 19.37 2.95 24.11
CA LYS A 470 20.72 2.54 24.58
C LYS A 470 21.16 3.34 25.81
N ARG A 471 20.86 4.64 25.86
CA ARG A 471 21.18 5.48 27.02
C ARG A 471 20.42 5.02 28.27
N VAL A 472 19.10 4.82 28.17
CA VAL A 472 18.29 4.32 29.30
C VAL A 472 18.79 2.95 29.75
N TYR A 473 19.06 2.04 28.81
CA TYR A 473 19.63 0.73 29.12
C TYR A 473 20.98 0.82 29.85
N MET A 474 21.88 1.70 29.39
CA MET A 474 23.17 1.91 30.03
C MET A 474 23.04 2.50 31.44
N ASP A 475 22.14 3.48 31.63
CA ASP A 475 21.89 4.09 32.94
C ASP A 475 21.34 3.06 33.93
N LEU A 476 20.43 2.18 33.49
CA LEU A 476 19.95 1.05 34.30
C LEU A 476 21.06 0.07 34.64
N THR A 477 21.83 -0.36 33.63
CA THR A 477 22.94 -1.30 33.82
C THR A 477 23.99 -0.72 34.78
N ASN A 478 24.25 0.59 34.72
CA ASN A 478 25.16 1.27 35.62
C ASN A 478 24.62 1.37 37.05
N LYS A 479 23.33 1.71 37.22
CA LYS A 479 22.67 1.72 38.54
C LYS A 479 22.68 0.33 39.17
N GLU A 480 22.35 -0.71 38.40
CA GLU A 480 22.37 -2.11 38.85
C GLU A 480 23.77 -2.54 39.27
N ARG A 481 24.79 -2.27 38.44
CA ARG A 481 26.19 -2.55 38.80
C ARG A 481 26.63 -1.77 40.05
N SER A 482 26.16 -0.54 40.22
CA SER A 482 26.46 0.27 41.40
C SER A 482 25.85 -0.31 42.68
N LYS A 483 24.56 -0.70 42.66
CA LYS A 483 23.90 -1.35 43.80
C LYS A 483 24.55 -2.71 44.11
N ARG A 484 24.85 -3.52 43.09
CA ARG A 484 25.54 -4.81 43.25
C ARG A 484 26.93 -4.66 43.87
N ARG A 485 27.70 -3.65 43.44
CA ARG A 485 29.02 -3.33 44.00
C ARG A 485 28.91 -2.90 45.47
N ARG A 486 27.93 -2.05 45.81
CA ARG A 486 27.68 -1.64 47.21
C ARG A 486 27.41 -2.85 48.11
N ILE A 487 26.58 -3.80 47.66
CA ILE A 487 26.31 -5.03 48.42
C ILE A 487 27.60 -5.80 48.69
N PHE A 488 28.44 -6.00 47.68
CA PHE A 488 29.70 -6.73 47.84
C PHE A 488 30.71 -5.99 48.73
N ASP A 489 30.79 -4.66 48.61
CA ASP A 489 31.63 -3.84 49.50
C ASP A 489 31.19 -4.02 50.97
N ILE A 490 29.88 -4.09 51.23
CA ILE A 490 29.35 -4.32 52.58
C ILE A 490 29.69 -5.71 53.13
N VAL A 491 29.60 -6.75 52.30
CA VAL A 491 29.89 -8.14 52.71
C VAL A 491 31.38 -8.37 52.96
N GLN A 492 32.25 -7.67 52.23
CA GLN A 492 33.70 -7.87 52.33
C GLN A 492 34.30 -7.24 53.58
N LYS A 493 33.96 -5.98 53.89
CA LYS A 493 34.51 -5.28 55.07
C LYS A 493 33.72 -4.02 55.42
N VAL A 494 32.78 -4.14 56.38
CA VAL A 494 32.06 -2.98 56.93
C VAL A 494 31.97 -3.05 58.44
N CYS A 495 32.18 -1.89 59.07
CA CYS A 495 31.92 -1.68 60.49
C CYS A 495 30.57 -0.99 60.66
N PHE A 496 29.69 -1.61 61.45
CA PHE A 496 28.38 -1.04 61.78
C PHE A 496 28.16 -1.01 63.29
N GLY A 497 27.41 -0.01 63.75
CA GLY A 497 26.99 0.09 65.14
C GLY A 497 25.51 0.42 65.22
N PHE A 498 24.89 0.08 66.34
CA PHE A 498 23.50 0.47 66.59
C PHE A 498 23.47 1.90 67.14
N VAL A 499 22.57 2.71 66.62
CA VAL A 499 22.39 4.10 67.03
C VAL A 499 20.96 4.33 67.50
N ARG A 500 20.75 5.43 68.20
CA ARG A 500 19.43 5.85 68.65
C ARG A 500 19.11 7.19 68.00
N LEU A 501 18.14 7.19 67.08
CA LEU A 501 17.77 8.36 66.30
C LEU A 501 16.50 9.00 66.85
N PRO A 502 16.44 10.34 66.93
CA PRO A 502 15.19 11.05 67.23
C PRO A 502 14.25 10.98 66.01
N VAL A 503 13.03 10.52 66.24
CA VAL A 503 11.94 10.46 65.26
C VAL A 503 10.82 11.38 65.76
N ASN A 504 10.39 12.30 64.91
CA ASN A 504 9.31 13.21 65.27
C ASN A 504 7.97 12.59 64.87
N THR A 505 7.27 12.04 65.85
CA THR A 505 5.93 11.45 65.67
C THR A 505 4.92 12.37 66.35
N HIS A 506 4.07 13.02 65.57
CA HIS A 506 2.98 13.89 66.07
C HIS A 506 3.44 15.00 67.05
N GLY A 507 4.59 15.63 66.77
CA GLY A 507 5.12 16.73 67.59
C GLY A 507 5.81 16.29 68.88
N ARG A 508 6.00 14.98 69.10
CA ARG A 508 6.82 14.41 70.17
C ARG A 508 8.07 13.76 69.57
N ILE A 509 9.22 14.02 70.19
CA ILE A 509 10.47 13.34 69.85
C ILE A 509 10.46 11.98 70.53
N GLU A 510 10.21 10.94 69.75
CA GLU A 510 10.43 9.55 70.13
C GLU A 510 11.82 9.14 69.68
N TYR A 511 12.43 8.16 70.35
CA TYR A 511 13.75 7.68 69.94
C TYR A 511 13.64 6.23 69.50
N ARG A 512 14.04 5.97 68.24
CA ARG A 512 14.08 4.61 67.67
C ARG A 512 15.51 4.13 67.53
N PHE A 513 15.70 2.82 67.68
CA PHE A 513 16.97 2.19 67.36
C PHE A 513 17.10 2.03 65.86
N ASP A 514 18.30 2.27 65.36
CA ASP A 514 18.67 2.08 63.96
C ASP A 514 20.09 1.50 63.89
N VAL A 515 20.51 1.07 62.72
CA VAL A 515 21.90 0.72 62.44
C VAL A 515 22.56 1.88 61.70
N PHE A 516 23.85 2.06 61.91
CA PHE A 516 24.65 3.03 61.16
C PHE A 516 25.92 2.39 60.65
N ILE A 517 26.12 2.45 59.33
CA ILE A 517 27.36 2.05 58.66
C ILE A 517 28.17 3.31 58.40
N LYS A 518 29.25 3.49 59.14
CA LYS A 518 30.02 4.74 59.15
C LYS A 518 30.72 5.01 57.83
N GLU A 519 31.28 3.98 57.17
CA GLU A 519 32.03 4.17 55.92
C GLU A 519 31.15 4.66 54.75
N GLN A 520 29.86 4.34 54.76
CA GLN A 520 28.93 4.64 53.67
C GLN A 520 27.78 5.58 54.08
N ALA A 521 27.75 6.01 55.35
CA ALA A 521 26.69 6.82 55.93
C ALA A 521 25.27 6.27 55.66
N MET A 522 25.09 4.95 55.85
CA MET A 522 23.83 4.25 55.58
C MET A 522 23.11 3.85 56.87
N TYR A 523 21.78 3.81 56.79
CA TYR A 523 20.87 3.37 57.85
C TYR A 523 20.12 2.09 57.46
N TYR A 524 19.26 1.58 58.36
CA TYR A 524 18.52 0.34 58.10
C TYR A 524 17.64 0.42 56.85
N ALA A 525 17.03 1.57 56.56
CA ALA A 525 16.19 1.76 55.38
C ALA A 525 16.97 1.49 54.07
N ASP A 526 18.21 1.98 53.98
CA ASP A 526 19.08 1.76 52.82
C ASP A 526 19.46 0.28 52.69
N LEU A 527 19.75 -0.39 53.82
CA LEU A 527 20.04 -1.82 53.85
C LEU A 527 18.84 -2.67 53.45
N SER A 528 17.63 -2.27 53.87
CA SER A 528 16.39 -2.95 53.49
C SER A 528 16.16 -2.87 51.99
N GLU A 529 16.34 -1.70 51.37
CA GLU A 529 16.22 -1.54 49.91
C GLU A 529 17.23 -2.41 49.16
N LEU A 530 18.50 -2.40 49.60
CA LEU A 530 19.54 -3.25 49.02
C LEU A 530 19.22 -4.75 49.24
N CYS A 531 18.56 -5.12 50.35
CA CYS A 531 18.21 -6.50 50.67
C CYS A 531 17.10 -7.01 49.75
N ASP A 532 16.06 -6.21 49.52
CA ASP A 532 15.01 -6.53 48.56
C ASP A 532 15.57 -6.70 47.15
N ARG A 533 16.50 -5.83 46.74
CA ARG A 533 17.18 -5.97 45.46
C ARG A 533 18.08 -7.21 45.40
N ALA A 534 18.82 -7.53 46.46
CA ALA A 534 19.65 -8.73 46.53
C ALA A 534 18.81 -10.02 46.38
N ARG A 535 17.62 -10.06 46.99
CA ARG A 535 16.67 -11.17 46.83
C ARG A 535 16.17 -11.29 45.39
N LEU A 536 15.80 -10.17 44.76
CA LEU A 536 15.37 -10.18 43.35
C LEU A 536 16.46 -10.72 42.41
N ILE A 537 17.71 -10.31 42.62
CA ILE A 537 18.85 -10.84 41.86
C ILE A 537 18.98 -12.35 42.08
N GLU A 538 18.92 -12.83 43.33
CA GLU A 538 18.98 -14.27 43.64
C GLU A 538 17.85 -15.07 42.97
N TYR A 539 16.61 -14.57 42.99
CA TYR A 539 15.47 -15.24 42.36
C TYR A 539 15.61 -15.30 40.83
N SER A 540 16.05 -14.20 40.20
CA SER A 540 16.25 -14.15 38.75
C SER A 540 17.32 -15.17 38.29
N SER A 541 18.45 -15.24 38.99
CA SER A 541 19.56 -16.15 38.66
C SER A 541 19.20 -17.64 38.79
N ASN A 542 18.25 -18.01 39.64
CA ASN A 542 17.79 -19.40 39.80
C ASN A 542 16.78 -19.85 38.72
N SER A 543 16.05 -18.92 38.08
CA SER A 543 15.00 -19.23 37.11
C SER A 543 15.52 -19.46 35.68
N THR A 544 16.63 -18.81 35.31
CA THR A 544 17.23 -18.93 33.97
C THR A 544 18.45 -19.84 33.97
N ASN A 545 18.34 -21.02 33.35
CA ASN A 545 19.44 -21.97 33.07
C ASN A 545 20.62 -21.39 32.25
N LYS A 546 20.57 -20.10 31.88
CA LYS A 546 21.57 -19.37 31.08
C LYS A 546 22.02 -18.08 31.75
N MET A 547 22.54 -18.17 32.98
CA MET A 547 23.56 -17.25 33.48
C MET A 547 24.57 -18.00 34.36
N LYS A 548 25.30 -18.96 33.77
CA LYS A 548 26.53 -19.55 34.34
C LYS A 548 27.73 -18.57 34.32
N LYS A 549 27.48 -17.27 34.54
CA LYS A 549 28.52 -16.23 34.57
C LYS A 549 28.59 -15.48 35.89
N ASP A 550 27.53 -15.49 36.70
CA ASP A 550 27.66 -15.09 38.09
C ASP A 550 28.44 -16.20 38.79
N SER A 551 29.62 -15.87 39.29
CA SER A 551 30.43 -16.85 40.02
C SER A 551 29.61 -17.38 41.20
N GLU A 552 29.71 -18.68 41.53
CA GLU A 552 29.06 -19.22 42.74
C GLU A 552 29.40 -18.43 44.00
N GLN A 553 30.51 -17.69 43.96
CA GLN A 553 30.95 -16.76 44.97
C GLN A 553 30.01 -15.55 45.10
N GLU A 554 29.56 -14.95 44.01
CA GLU A 554 28.64 -13.80 44.03
C GLU A 554 27.27 -14.17 44.61
N ILE A 555 26.71 -15.32 44.23
CA ILE A 555 25.44 -15.79 44.79
C ILE A 555 25.59 -16.05 46.30
N ARG A 556 26.74 -16.59 46.74
CA ARG A 556 27.04 -16.74 48.17
C ARG A 556 27.11 -15.39 48.88
N GLU A 557 27.77 -14.39 48.29
CA GLU A 557 27.87 -13.05 48.87
C GLU A 557 26.51 -12.36 48.98
N LEU A 558 25.63 -12.49 47.97
CA LEU A 558 24.25 -11.99 48.04
C LEU A 558 23.46 -12.65 49.19
N ARG A 559 23.58 -13.97 49.36
CA ARG A 559 22.94 -14.68 50.49
C ARG A 559 23.46 -14.24 51.84
N PHE A 560 24.77 -14.02 51.96
CA PHE A 560 25.37 -13.50 53.19
C PHE A 560 24.83 -12.11 53.52
N PHE A 561 24.71 -11.23 52.51
CA PHE A 561 24.12 -9.91 52.69
C PHE A 561 22.66 -9.99 53.19
N VAL A 562 21.82 -10.80 52.53
CA VAL A 562 20.42 -10.98 52.94
C VAL A 562 20.31 -11.51 54.38
N GLY A 563 21.15 -12.48 54.73
CA GLY A 563 21.22 -13.00 56.11
C GLY A 563 21.66 -11.95 57.12
N MET A 564 22.61 -11.09 56.75
CA MET A 564 23.08 -10.00 57.61
C MET A 564 21.99 -8.98 57.91
N VAL A 565 21.26 -8.53 56.90
CA VAL A 565 20.18 -7.55 57.10
C VAL A 565 19.08 -8.12 58.01
N ALA A 566 18.77 -9.42 57.89
CA ALA A 566 17.80 -10.10 58.77
C ALA A 566 18.28 -10.18 60.24
N VAL A 567 19.58 -10.40 60.47
CA VAL A 567 20.15 -10.38 61.83
C VAL A 567 20.11 -8.97 62.41
N ILE A 568 20.46 -7.95 61.63
CA ILE A 568 20.38 -6.54 62.04
C ILE A 568 18.94 -6.19 62.43
N GLU A 569 17.96 -6.55 61.61
CA GLU A 569 16.53 -6.33 61.89
C GLU A 569 16.10 -7.00 63.20
N THR A 570 16.54 -8.24 63.44
CA THR A 570 16.27 -8.98 64.67
C THR A 570 16.87 -8.27 65.89
N ILE A 571 18.11 -7.78 65.77
CA ILE A 571 18.77 -7.03 66.85
C ILE A 571 18.05 -5.71 67.12
N LEU A 572 17.66 -4.96 66.09
CA LEU A 572 16.88 -3.73 66.23
C LEU A 572 15.54 -3.96 66.94
N THR A 573 14.86 -5.06 66.60
CA THR A 573 13.61 -5.47 67.24
C THR A 573 13.82 -5.82 68.71
N ASN A 574 14.91 -6.54 69.02
CA ASN A 574 15.27 -6.89 70.40
C ASN A 574 15.68 -5.66 71.23
N LEU A 575 16.48 -4.75 70.67
CA LEU A 575 16.87 -3.50 71.33
C LEU A 575 15.64 -2.63 71.62
N THR A 576 14.71 -2.55 70.68
CA THR A 576 13.44 -1.84 70.86
C THR A 576 12.63 -2.47 71.99
N SER A 577 12.50 -3.80 72.00
CA SER A 577 11.77 -4.55 73.04
C SER A 577 12.42 -4.39 74.42
N LEU A 578 13.74 -4.48 74.52
CA LEU A 578 14.49 -4.29 75.76
C LEU A 578 14.39 -2.85 76.30
N ASN A 579 14.34 -1.87 75.40
CA ASN A 579 14.11 -0.48 75.79
C ASN A 579 12.69 -0.24 76.31
N MET A 580 11.68 -0.88 75.69
CA MET A 580 10.31 -0.84 76.18
C MET A 580 10.16 -1.46 77.58
N THR A 581 10.97 -2.48 77.90
CA THR A 581 11.00 -3.09 79.24
C THR A 581 11.94 -2.38 80.23
N SER A 582 12.50 -1.22 79.85
CA SER A 582 13.44 -0.43 80.68
C SER A 582 14.67 -1.22 81.14
N HIS A 583 15.18 -2.11 80.30
CA HIS A 583 16.36 -2.92 80.64
C HIS A 583 17.60 -2.00 80.84
N PRO A 584 18.36 -2.18 81.95
CA PRO A 584 19.35 -1.19 82.40
C PRO A 584 20.55 -1.00 81.45
N PHE A 585 20.84 -2.00 80.61
CA PHE A 585 22.06 -2.03 79.79
C PHE A 585 21.84 -1.77 78.29
N VAL A 586 20.64 -1.33 77.86
CA VAL A 586 20.35 -1.14 76.41
C VAL A 586 21.31 -0.14 75.75
N LEU A 587 21.70 0.89 76.48
CA LEU A 587 22.62 1.93 75.99
C LEU A 587 24.05 1.42 75.77
N ASP A 588 24.42 0.26 76.34
CA ASP A 588 25.76 -0.31 76.16
C ASP A 588 25.93 -1.00 74.80
N PHE A 589 24.82 -1.34 74.15
CA PHE A 589 24.80 -1.92 72.80
C PHE A 589 24.84 -0.86 71.69
N LEU A 590 24.89 0.43 72.03
CA LEU A 590 24.94 1.52 71.06
C LEU A 590 26.37 1.96 70.74
N SER A 591 26.58 2.40 69.51
CA SER A 591 27.81 3.08 69.10
C SER A 591 28.01 4.37 69.93
N PRO A 592 29.24 4.70 70.34
CA PRO A 592 30.52 4.04 70.00
C PRO A 592 30.93 2.91 70.94
N LYS A 593 30.09 2.52 71.93
CA LYS A 593 30.47 1.52 72.94
C LYS A 593 30.57 0.12 72.35
N THR A 594 29.71 -0.20 71.39
CA THR A 594 29.74 -1.47 70.66
C THR A 594 29.65 -1.20 69.16
N GLU A 595 30.61 -1.73 68.41
CA GLU A 595 30.63 -1.78 66.94
C GLU A 595 30.88 -3.22 66.52
N PHE A 596 30.40 -3.59 65.34
CA PHE A 596 30.51 -4.93 64.78
C PHE A 596 31.21 -4.81 63.43
N THR A 597 32.22 -5.66 63.21
CA THR A 597 32.88 -5.75 61.90
C THR A 597 32.41 -6.99 61.17
N CYS A 598 31.88 -6.82 59.97
CA CYS A 598 31.62 -7.90 59.04
C CYS A 598 32.91 -8.22 58.28
N ILE A 599 33.37 -9.47 58.35
CA ILE A 599 34.51 -9.98 57.57
C ILE A 599 34.07 -11.27 56.89
N ALA A 600 33.92 -11.22 55.56
CA ALA A 600 33.48 -12.36 54.74
C ALA A 600 32.19 -13.03 55.26
N GLY A 601 31.22 -12.23 55.69
CA GLY A 601 29.94 -12.71 56.22
C GLY A 601 29.96 -13.20 57.68
N ASN A 602 31.10 -13.14 58.38
CA ASN A 602 31.21 -13.46 59.81
C ASN A 602 31.39 -12.19 60.65
N TYR A 603 30.76 -12.17 61.84
CA TYR A 603 30.82 -11.02 62.75
C TYR A 603 31.91 -11.19 63.79
N GLN A 604 32.79 -10.20 63.86
CA GLN A 604 33.72 -10.03 64.97
C GLN A 604 33.31 -8.78 65.75
N LYS A 605 33.23 -8.93 67.07
CA LYS A 605 33.01 -7.83 68.00
C LYS A 605 34.30 -7.07 68.25
#